data_AF-A0A316PNP2-F1
#
_entry.id   AF-A0A316PNP2-F1
#
_cell.length_a   1.000
_cell.length_b   1.000
_cell.length_c   1.000
_cell.angle_alpha   90.00
_cell.angle_beta   90.00
_cell.angle_gamma   90.00
#
_symmetry.space_group_name_H-M   'P 1'
#
loop_
_entity.id
_entity.type
_entity.pdbx_description
1 polymer ?
#
loop_
_entity_poly.entity_id
_entity_poly.type
_entity_poly.pdbx_seq_one_letter_code
_entity_poly.pdbx_strand_id
1 'polypeptide(L)' 'MSKLRVELNSAGVRELLRSPELRALVEKHARAARQRAGDGYEVYTAQTRVVALVGTATGAAEADNLKNNTLLKALR' A
#
# COMPACT_ATOMS: atom_id res chain seq x y z
N MET A 1 19.57 30.63 -11.51
CA MET A 1 19.38 29.25 -10.99
C MET A 1 20.38 28.85 -9.90
N SER A 2 21.56 29.49 -9.76
CA SER A 2 22.64 29.07 -8.86
C SER A 2 22.39 29.17 -7.34
N LYS A 3 21.21 29.59 -6.88
CA LYS A 3 20.88 29.76 -5.45
C LYS A 3 19.51 29.21 -5.02
N LEU A 4 18.82 28.43 -5.85
CA LEU A 4 17.56 27.81 -5.44
C LEU A 4 17.84 26.72 -4.40
N ARG A 5 17.27 26.84 -3.20
CA ARG A 5 17.23 25.78 -2.19
C ARG A 5 15.80 25.29 -2.04
N VAL A 6 15.62 23.98 -2.16
CA VAL A 6 14.35 23.30 -1.90
C VAL A 6 14.53 22.53 -0.61
N GLU A 7 13.70 22.85 0.39
CA GLU A 7 13.74 22.22 1.71
C GLU A 7 12.44 21.44 1.96
N LEU A 8 12.57 20.31 2.65
CA LEU A 8 11.43 19.46 2.95
C LEU A 8 10.62 20.05 4.10
N ASN A 9 9.34 20.33 3.86
CA ASN A 9 8.39 20.62 4.93
C ASN A 9 8.06 19.33 5.71
N SER A 10 8.90 19.01 6.69
CA SER A 10 8.78 17.78 7.49
C SER A 10 7.48 17.73 8.29
N ALA A 11 6.97 18.88 8.75
CA ALA A 11 5.70 18.97 9.48
C ALA A 11 4.51 18.62 8.56
N GLY A 12 4.45 19.25 7.38
CA GLY A 12 3.41 18.98 6.39
C GLY A 12 3.43 17.53 5.89
N VAL A 13 4.62 16.94 5.69
CA VAL A 13 4.73 15.51 5.35
C VAL A 13 4.18 14.63 6.45
N ARG A 14 4.45 14.95 7.72
CA ARG A 14 3.94 14.19 8.87
C ARG A 14 2.42 14.26 9.00
N GLU A 15 1.82 15.42 8.69
CA GLU A 15 0.37 15.59 8.63
C GLU A 15 -0.24 14.73 7.52
N LEU A 16 0.33 14.76 6.32
CA LEU A 16 -0.11 13.92 5.19
C LEU A 16 -0.06 12.43 5.56
N LEU A 17 1.05 11.97 6.15
CA LEU A 17 1.22 10.59 6.60
C LEU A 17 0.25 10.17 7.74
N ARG A 18 -0.56 11.08 8.27
CA ARG A 18 -1.58 10.83 9.30
C ARG A 18 -2.99 11.24 8.86
N SER A 19 -3.15 11.76 7.64
CA SER A 19 -4.43 12.26 7.14
C SER A 19 -5.41 11.11 6.85
N PRO A 20 -6.69 11.26 7.23
CA PRO A 20 -7.71 10.25 6.96
C PRO A 20 -7.99 10.09 5.47
N GLU A 21 -7.86 11.16 4.68
CA GLU A 21 -8.08 11.15 3.23
C GLU A 21 -7.03 10.28 2.53
N LEU A 22 -5.74 10.44 2.86
CA LEU A 22 -4.70 9.59 2.30
C LEU A 22 -4.80 8.15 2.80
N ARG A 23 -5.26 7.95 4.04
CA ARG A 23 -5.55 6.59 4.55
C ARG A 23 -6.59 5.91 3.68
N ALA A 24 -7.72 6.56 3.43
CA ALA A 24 -8.78 6.02 2.58
C ALA A 24 -8.29 5.75 1.14
N LEU A 25 -7.45 6.63 0.58
CA LEU A 25 -6.88 6.46 -0.75
C LEU A 25 -5.98 5.21 -0.83
N VAL A 26 -5.02 5.08 0.08
CA VAL A 26 -4.08 3.95 0.09
C VAL A 26 -4.80 2.63 0.37
N GLU A 27 -5.78 2.63 1.27
CA GLU A 27 -6.64 1.46 1.51
C GLU A 27 -7.45 1.06 0.28
N LYS A 28 -8.00 2.03 -0.46
CA LYS A 28 -8.72 1.77 -1.72
C LYS A 28 -7.82 1.04 -2.72
N HIS A 29 -6.59 1.50 -2.90
CA HIS A 29 -5.63 0.86 -3.80
C HIS A 29 -5.27 -0.55 -3.33
N ALA A 30 -5.00 -0.74 -2.04
CA ALA A 30 -4.69 -2.05 -1.48
C ALA A 30 -5.87 -3.03 -1.63
N ARG A 31 -7.11 -2.60 -1.36
CA ARG A 31 -8.32 -3.40 -1.56
C ARG A 31 -8.52 -3.80 -3.02
N ALA A 32 -8.26 -2.88 -3.96
CA ALA A 32 -8.35 -3.18 -5.39
C ALA A 32 -7.29 -4.22 -5.83
N ALA A 33 -6.06 -4.13 -5.31
CA ALA A 33 -5.03 -5.14 -5.55
C ALA A 33 -5.42 -6.50 -4.93
N ARG A 34 -5.92 -6.51 -3.68
CA ARG A 34 -6.42 -7.73 -3.04
C ARG A 34 -7.56 -8.38 -3.83
N GLN A 35 -8.52 -7.59 -4.33
CA GLN A 35 -9.63 -8.11 -5.14
C GLN A 35 -9.15 -8.79 -6.42
N ARG A 36 -8.11 -8.25 -7.07
CA ARG A 36 -7.49 -8.86 -8.25
C ARG A 36 -6.67 -10.11 -7.92
N ALA A 37 -6.04 -10.14 -6.75
CA ALA A 37 -5.28 -11.29 -6.29
C ALA A 37 -6.18 -12.48 -5.92
N GLY A 38 -7.37 -12.21 -5.37
CA GLY A 38 -8.40 -13.21 -5.10
C GLY A 38 -8.37 -13.74 -3.67
N ASP A 39 -8.88 -14.95 -3.49
CA ASP A 39 -9.05 -15.56 -2.17
C ASP A 39 -7.73 -15.94 -1.51
N GLY A 40 -7.69 -15.88 -0.18
CA GLY A 40 -6.48 -16.12 0.60
C GLY A 40 -5.49 -14.96 0.62
N TYR A 41 -5.79 -13.83 -0.05
CA TYR A 41 -5.06 -12.57 0.11
C TYR A 41 -5.81 -11.60 1.03
N GLU A 42 -5.06 -10.78 1.77
CA GLU A 42 -5.58 -9.83 2.74
C GLU A 42 -4.92 -8.45 2.66
N VAL A 43 -5.56 -7.47 3.30
CA VAL A 43 -5.03 -6.12 3.45
C VAL A 43 -4.76 -5.85 4.92
N TYR A 44 -3.53 -5.50 5.25
CA TYR A 44 -3.15 -4.99 6.56
C TYR A 44 -2.99 -3.47 6.51
N THR A 45 -3.52 -2.77 7.51
CA THR A 45 -3.39 -1.31 7.66
C THR A 45 -2.63 -0.97 8.93
N ALA A 46 -1.61 -0.11 8.84
CA ALA A 46 -0.87 0.32 10.02
C ALA A 46 -1.66 1.34 10.85
N GLN A 47 -1.44 1.32 12.17
CA GLN A 47 -2.16 2.19 13.10
C GLN A 47 -1.66 3.65 13.05
N THR A 48 -0.34 3.85 13.02
CA THR A 48 0.29 5.15 13.34
C THR A 48 0.65 6.02 12.14
N ARG A 49 0.70 5.45 10.94
CA ARG A 49 0.94 6.15 9.66
C ARG A 49 0.04 5.58 8.57
N VAL A 50 -0.17 6.34 7.50
CA VAL A 50 -0.87 5.90 6.29
C VAL A 50 -0.04 4.84 5.58
N VAL A 51 -0.37 3.57 5.83
CA VAL A 51 0.22 2.39 5.19
C VAL A 51 -0.86 1.34 5.04
N ALA A 52 -1.01 0.79 3.83
CA ALA A 52 -1.75 -0.43 3.59
C ALA A 52 -0.85 -1.42 2.82
N LEU A 53 -0.83 -2.66 3.27
CA LEU A 53 -0.04 -3.76 2.73
C LEU A 53 -0.99 -4.83 2.22
N VAL A 54 -0.68 -5.43 1.07
CA VAL A 54 -1.40 -6.58 0.52
C VAL A 54 -0.50 -7.80 0.63
N GLY A 55 -0.99 -8.86 1.27
CA GLY A 55 -0.23 -10.07 1.55
C GLY A 55 -1.07 -11.33 1.47
N THR A 56 -0.42 -12.47 1.65
CA THR A 56 -1.03 -13.79 1.68
C THR A 56 -1.43 -14.15 3.12
N ALA A 57 -2.66 -14.60 3.31
CA ALA A 57 -3.22 -15.05 4.58
C ALA A 57 -3.23 -16.59 4.71
N THR A 58 -3.01 -17.31 3.61
CA THR A 58 -3.07 -18.78 3.57
C THR A 58 -1.89 -19.36 2.80
N GLY A 59 -1.48 -20.58 3.15
CA GLY A 59 -0.43 -21.30 2.42
C GLY A 59 -0.80 -21.58 0.95
N ALA A 60 -2.10 -21.69 0.64
CA ALA A 60 -2.57 -21.79 -0.74
C ALA A 60 -2.29 -20.51 -1.55
N ALA A 61 -2.54 -19.34 -0.94
CA ALA A 61 -2.23 -18.05 -1.57
C ALA A 61 -0.72 -17.80 -1.67
N GLU A 62 0.08 -18.26 -0.71
CA GLU A 62 1.55 -18.23 -0.81
C GLU A 62 2.05 -19.05 -2.01
N ALA A 63 1.57 -20.28 -2.14
CA ALA A 63 1.93 -21.15 -3.27
C ALA A 63 1.46 -20.58 -4.61
N ASP A 64 0.26 -20.00 -4.67
CA ASP A 64 -0.23 -19.29 -5.85
C ASP A 64 0.67 -18.09 -6.21
N ASN A 65 0.95 -17.20 -5.25
CA ASN A 65 1.76 -16.01 -5.49
C ASN A 65 3.15 -16.38 -6.02
N LEU A 66 3.80 -17.39 -5.43
CA LEU A 66 5.13 -17.87 -5.84
C LEU A 66 5.13 -18.42 -7.26
N LYS A 67 4.08 -19.15 -7.66
CA LYS A 67 4.00 -19.77 -9.00
C LYS A 67 3.59 -18.76 -10.08
N ASN A 68 2.70 -17.84 -9.73
CA ASN A 68 1.98 -17.03 -10.71
C ASN A 68 2.35 -15.55 -10.69
N ASN A 69 3.17 -15.08 -9.74
CA ASN A 69 3.46 -13.67 -9.51
C ASN A 69 2.17 -12.84 -9.32
N THR A 70 1.20 -13.40 -8.60
CA THR A 70 -0.15 -12.86 -8.48
C THR A 70 -0.17 -11.44 -7.95
N LEU A 71 0.55 -11.15 -6.86
CA LEU A 71 0.62 -9.79 -6.31
C LEU A 71 1.24 -8.78 -7.27
N LEU A 72 2.31 -9.16 -7.98
CA LEU A 72 2.95 -8.29 -8.98
C LEU A 72 2.00 -7.96 -10.13
N LYS A 73 1.25 -8.95 -10.61
CA LYS A 73 0.24 -8.76 -11.68
C LYS A 73 -0.98 -7.98 -11.19
N ALA A 74 -1.29 -8.06 -9.90
CA ALA A 74 -2.37 -7.34 -9.25
C ALA A 74 -2.06 -5.86 -8.93
N LEU A 75 -0.91 -5.33 -9.35
CA LEU A 75 -0.54 -3.90 -9.21
C LEU A 75 -0.71 -3.08 -10.50
N ARG A 76 -1.18 -3.70 -11.59
CA ARG A 76 -1.39 -3.04 -12.88
C ARG A 76 -2.49 -1.97 -12.85
#